data_AF-A0AAU9IAZ8-F1
#
_entry.id   AF-A0AAU9IAZ8-F1
#
_cell.length_a   1.000
_cell.length_b   1.000
_cell.length_c   1.000
_cell.angle_alpha   90.00
_cell.angle_beta   90.00
_cell.angle_gamma   90.00
#
_symmetry.space_group_name_H-M   'P 1'
#
loop_
_entity.id
_entity.type
_entity.pdbx_description
1 polymer ?
#
loop_
_entity_poly.entity_id
_entity_poly.type
_entity_poly.pdbx_seq_one_letter_code
_entity_poly.pdbx_strand_id
1 'polypeptide(L)'
;MLCCFDFNGSIGQNNSQQLSKLFKILKYIFAAQIIYAVLELVRNPWNSIMMFIGALNLYFIIKYRNWCNCVIYILITLTDFLTLVLFTLDSIGSPQGFGGSHLFEVFLLTKVPFYLISMYYCYLTYKEVKAIYITENRGNFEMNSSWNQRNQGNYQPPPPSAPHYFEGRGHRLD
;
A
#
# COMPACT_ATOMS: atom_id res chain seq x y z
N MET A 1 10.40 4.90 -14.49
CA MET A 1 11.24 4.56 -13.31
C MET A 1 11.42 5.71 -12.31
N LEU A 2 10.82 6.89 -12.51
CA LEU A 2 10.96 8.05 -11.60
C LEU A 2 9.93 8.10 -10.44
N CYS A 3 8.98 7.16 -10.37
CA CYS A 3 7.95 7.16 -9.31
C CYS A 3 8.48 6.71 -7.93
N CYS A 4 9.76 6.33 -7.83
CA CYS A 4 10.35 5.78 -6.61
C CYS A 4 11.23 6.77 -5.82
N PHE A 5 11.43 8.00 -6.30
CA PHE A 5 12.27 8.97 -5.62
C PHE A 5 11.51 9.72 -4.51
N ASP A 6 12.24 9.93 -3.42
CA ASP A 6 11.82 10.54 -2.16
C ASP A 6 11.00 11.82 -2.35
N PHE A 7 9.73 11.78 -1.96
CA PHE A 7 8.94 12.99 -1.73
C PHE A 7 9.27 13.56 -0.35
N ASN A 8 10.47 14.14 -0.24
CA ASN A 8 10.84 15.01 0.87
C ASN A 8 10.27 16.45 0.72
N GLY A 9 9.53 16.71 -0.36
CA GLY A 9 8.77 17.94 -0.55
C GLY A 9 7.41 17.82 0.13
N SER A 10 7.29 18.38 1.33
CA SER A 10 6.05 18.99 1.86
C SER A 10 4.74 18.33 1.39
N ILE A 11 4.51 17.04 1.70
CA ILE A 11 3.15 16.49 1.68
C ILE A 11 2.36 17.38 2.65
N GLY A 12 1.49 18.22 2.09
CA GLY A 12 0.74 19.22 2.83
C GLY A 12 0.16 18.61 4.10
N GLN A 13 0.37 19.28 5.23
CA GLN A 13 0.03 18.84 6.60
C GLN A 13 -1.44 18.41 6.81
N ASN A 14 -2.27 18.50 5.78
CA ASN A 14 -3.59 17.88 5.71
C ASN A 14 -3.45 16.37 5.48
N ASN A 15 -2.69 15.67 6.33
CA ASN A 15 -2.81 14.23 6.46
C ASN A 15 -4.28 13.95 6.80
N SER A 16 -5.02 13.35 5.86
CA SER A 16 -6.36 12.87 6.17
C SER A 16 -6.26 12.03 7.45
N GLN A 17 -7.12 12.29 8.44
CA GLN A 17 -7.08 11.56 9.71
C GLN A 17 -7.13 10.04 9.49
N GLN A 18 -7.71 9.62 8.35
CA GLN A 18 -7.74 8.26 7.85
C GLN A 18 -6.34 7.70 7.50
N LEU A 19 -5.48 8.45 6.80
CA LEU A 19 -4.12 8.01 6.47
C LEU A 19 -3.25 7.78 7.72
N SER A 20 -3.40 8.65 8.72
CA SER A 20 -2.70 8.48 10.01
C SER A 20 -3.12 7.20 10.74
N LYS A 21 -4.42 6.87 10.71
CA LYS A 21 -4.95 5.61 11.26
C LYS A 21 -4.41 4.39 10.48
N LEU A 22 -4.39 4.46 9.15
CA LEU A 22 -3.84 3.41 8.29
C LEU A 22 -2.36 3.12 8.58
N PHE A 23 -1.53 4.15 8.71
CA PHE A 23 -0.11 3.94 9.05
C PHE A 23 0.10 3.37 10.45
N LYS A 24 -0.77 3.68 11.43
CA LYS A 24 -0.73 3.03 12.75
C LYS A 24 -1.03 1.53 12.62
N ILE A 25 -2.04 1.15 11.85
CA ILE A 25 -2.38 -0.25 11.59
C ILE A 25 -1.21 -0.96 10.88
N LEU A 26 -0.61 -0.34 9.86
CA LEU A 26 0.58 -0.87 9.18
C LEU A 26 1.76 -1.10 10.13
N LYS A 27 1.97 -0.25 11.14
CA LYS A 27 3.02 -0.47 12.15
C LYS A 27 2.76 -1.73 12.99
N TYR A 28 1.51 -2.02 13.33
CA TYR A 28 1.16 -3.26 14.03
C TYR A 28 1.35 -4.48 13.13
N ILE A 29 0.96 -4.38 11.86
CA ILE A 29 1.19 -5.44 10.86
C ILE A 29 2.69 -5.69 10.68
N PHE A 30 3.51 -4.64 10.59
CA PHE A 30 4.97 -4.74 10.53
C PHE A 30 5.54 -5.50 11.74
N ALA A 31 5.14 -5.10 12.96
CA ALA A 31 5.59 -5.75 14.18
C ALA A 31 5.19 -7.24 14.21
N ALA A 32 3.94 -7.54 13.85
CA ALA A 32 3.46 -8.91 13.75
C ALA A 32 4.24 -9.71 12.68
N GLN A 33 4.53 -9.11 11.52
CA GLN A 33 5.30 -9.77 10.46
C GLN A 33 6.72 -10.12 10.91
N ILE A 34 7.38 -9.25 11.68
CA ILE A 34 8.69 -9.55 12.27
C ILE A 34 8.59 -10.72 13.24
N ILE A 35 7.59 -10.73 14.11
CA ILE A 35 7.37 -11.85 15.06
C ILE A 35 7.17 -13.16 14.28
N TYR A 36 6.33 -13.15 13.23
CA TYR A 36 6.13 -14.32 12.37
C TYR A 36 7.42 -14.75 11.66
N ALA A 37 8.24 -13.82 11.17
CA ALA A 37 9.50 -14.12 10.53
C ALA A 37 10.49 -14.79 11.49
N VAL A 38 10.61 -14.26 12.73
CA VAL A 38 11.46 -14.84 13.78
C VAL A 38 11.01 -16.25 14.16
N LEU A 39 9.70 -16.46 14.32
CA LEU A 39 9.16 -17.79 14.61
C LEU A 39 9.39 -18.77 13.45
N GLU A 40 9.27 -18.31 12.21
CA GLU A 40 9.49 -19.14 11.02
C GLU A 40 10.96 -19.49 10.78
N LEU A 41 11.90 -18.72 11.34
CA LEU A 41 13.35 -18.92 11.18
C LEU A 41 13.78 -20.35 11.56
N VAL A 42 13.12 -20.92 12.58
CA VAL A 42 13.40 -22.27 13.08
C VAL A 42 12.91 -23.36 12.11
N ARG A 43 11.85 -23.08 11.36
CA ARG A 43 11.22 -24.06 10.46
C ARG A 43 11.78 -24.00 9.04
N ASN A 44 11.78 -22.80 8.46
CA ASN A 44 12.21 -22.59 7.09
C ASN A 44 12.94 -21.23 6.99
N PRO A 45 14.28 -21.23 7.02
CA PRO A 45 15.05 -20.00 7.02
C PRO A 45 14.86 -19.21 5.72
N TRP A 46 14.62 -19.88 4.59
CA TRP A 46 14.34 -19.20 3.32
C TRP A 46 13.03 -18.41 3.36
N ASN A 47 11.97 -19.03 3.89
CA ASN A 47 10.68 -18.37 4.04
C ASN A 47 10.75 -17.20 5.02
N SER A 48 11.50 -17.38 6.12
CA SER A 48 11.77 -16.32 7.08
C SER A 48 12.48 -15.11 6.43
N ILE A 49 13.49 -15.34 5.60
CA ILE A 49 14.19 -14.27 4.85
C ILE A 49 13.20 -13.49 3.96
N MET A 50 12.32 -14.20 3.23
CA MET A 50 11.32 -13.55 2.39
C MET A 50 10.32 -12.72 3.21
N MET A 51 9.90 -13.21 4.38
CA MET A 51 9.08 -12.44 5.32
C MET A 51 9.79 -11.19 5.83
N PHE A 52 11.11 -11.27 6.11
CA PHE A 52 11.91 -10.10 6.51
C PHE A 52 12.03 -9.07 5.39
N ILE A 53 12.21 -9.50 4.14
CA ILE A 53 12.20 -8.60 2.97
C ILE A 53 10.84 -7.89 2.88
N GLY A 54 9.74 -8.62 3.07
CA GLY A 54 8.40 -8.05 3.15
C GLY A 54 8.26 -7.00 4.27
N ALA A 55 8.72 -7.31 5.48
CA ALA A 55 8.69 -6.39 6.61
C ALA A 55 9.52 -5.12 6.35
N LEU A 56 10.70 -5.26 5.74
CA LEU A 56 11.56 -4.14 5.36
C LEU A 56 10.87 -3.24 4.32
N ASN A 57 10.17 -3.82 3.35
CA ASN A 57 9.37 -3.06 2.40
C ASN A 57 8.22 -2.30 3.09
N LEU A 58 7.55 -2.93 4.07
CA LEU A 58 6.53 -2.26 4.87
C LEU A 58 7.09 -1.08 5.68
N TYR A 59 8.31 -1.22 6.21
CA TYR A 59 9.02 -0.11 6.85
C TYR A 59 9.27 1.04 5.87
N PHE A 60 9.67 0.75 4.63
CA PHE A 60 9.85 1.78 3.60
C PHE A 60 8.52 2.44 3.21
N ILE A 61 7.40 1.72 3.17
CA ILE A 61 6.09 2.32 2.97
C ILE A 61 5.77 3.32 4.08
N ILE A 62 6.00 2.93 5.35
CA ILE A 62 5.71 3.78 6.52
C ILE A 62 6.59 5.04 6.53
N LYS A 63 7.88 4.89 6.20
CA LYS A 63 8.86 5.98 6.26
C LYS A 63 8.76 6.92 5.08
N TYR A 64 8.75 6.37 3.86
CA TYR A 64 8.87 7.14 2.62
C TYR A 64 7.53 7.43 1.95
N ARG A 65 6.43 6.82 2.44
CA ARG A 65 5.06 7.04 1.95
C ARG A 65 4.94 6.91 0.42
N ASN A 66 5.68 5.96 -0.15
CA ASN A 66 5.70 5.74 -1.58
C ASN A 66 4.66 4.67 -1.97
N TRP A 67 3.72 5.03 -2.85
CA TRP A 67 2.68 4.12 -3.34
C TRP A 67 3.24 2.95 -4.15
N CYS A 68 4.40 3.11 -4.81
CA CYS A 68 5.05 2.03 -5.55
C CYS A 68 5.49 0.90 -4.61
N ASN A 69 6.01 1.26 -3.43
CA ASN A 69 6.42 0.28 -2.42
C ASN A 69 5.21 -0.53 -1.92
N CYS A 70 4.03 0.08 -1.82
CA CYS A 70 2.80 -0.66 -1.50
C CYS A 70 2.48 -1.74 -2.54
N VAL A 71 2.62 -1.44 -3.83
CA VAL A 71 2.39 -2.43 -4.90
C VAL A 71 3.40 -3.56 -4.82
N ILE A 72 4.69 -3.23 -4.65
CA ILE A 72 5.75 -4.23 -4.51
C ILE A 72 5.49 -5.12 -3.29
N TYR A 73 5.11 -4.54 -2.15
CA TYR A 73 4.76 -5.30 -0.96
C TYR A 73 3.59 -6.26 -1.20
N ILE A 74 2.51 -5.81 -1.86
CA ILE A 74 1.36 -6.67 -2.20
C ILE A 74 1.81 -7.84 -3.08
N LEU A 75 2.64 -7.60 -4.09
CA LEU A 75 3.15 -8.67 -4.97
C LEU A 75 4.00 -9.69 -4.21
N ILE A 76 4.93 -9.23 -3.37
CA ILE A 76 5.77 -10.11 -2.54
C ILE A 76 4.87 -10.94 -1.59
N THR A 77 3.92 -10.28 -0.93
CA THR A 77 3.01 -10.93 0.02
C THR A 77 2.10 -11.94 -0.68
N LEU A 78 1.67 -11.65 -1.91
CA LEU A 78 0.88 -12.57 -2.72
C LEU A 78 1.68 -13.81 -3.12
N THR A 79 2.94 -13.66 -3.51
CA THR A 79 3.80 -14.81 -3.83
C THR A 79 4.04 -15.72 -2.63
N ASP A 80 4.26 -15.13 -1.46
CA ASP A 80 4.44 -15.85 -0.19
C ASP A 80 3.14 -16.56 0.23
N PHE A 81 2.01 -15.86 0.10
CA PHE A 81 0.68 -16.42 0.32
C PHE A 81 0.37 -17.61 -0.60
N LEU A 82 0.64 -17.50 -1.90
CA LEU A 82 0.43 -18.60 -2.85
C LEU A 82 1.31 -19.81 -2.51
N THR A 83 2.57 -19.56 -2.15
CA THR A 83 3.49 -20.61 -1.72
C THR A 83 2.95 -21.33 -0.48
N LEU A 84 2.46 -20.58 0.51
CA LEU A 84 1.82 -21.12 1.72
C LEU A 84 0.59 -21.98 1.38
N VAL A 85 -0.29 -21.51 0.49
CA VAL A 85 -1.50 -22.24 0.07
C VAL A 85 -1.12 -23.55 -0.62
N LEU A 86 -0.13 -23.54 -1.52
CA LEU A 86 0.35 -24.73 -2.20
C LEU A 86 0.91 -25.77 -1.22
N PHE A 87 1.74 -25.35 -0.25
CA PHE A 87 2.24 -26.22 0.82
C PHE A 87 1.12 -26.80 1.68
N THR A 88 0.08 -26.00 1.96
CA THR A 88 -1.07 -26.46 2.77
C THR A 88 -1.87 -27.52 2.02
N LEU A 89 -2.13 -27.32 0.72
CA LEU A 89 -2.88 -28.28 -0.09
C LEU A 89 -2.12 -29.61 -0.24
N ASP A 90 -0.80 -29.57 -0.42
CA ASP A 90 0.05 -30.76 -0.48
C ASP A 90 0.05 -31.55 0.84
N SER A 91 0.05 -30.84 1.98
CA SER A 91 -0.04 -31.47 3.30
C SER A 91 -1.39 -32.13 3.60
N ILE A 92 -2.48 -31.68 2.97
CA ILE A 92 -3.82 -32.31 3.10
C ILE A 92 -3.93 -33.56 2.21
N GLY A 93 -3.23 -33.58 1.06
CA GLY A 93 -3.28 -34.68 0.10
C GLY A 93 -2.44 -35.90 0.45
N SER A 94 -1.53 -35.81 1.42
CA SER A 94 -0.63 -36.89 1.83
C SER A 94 -1.15 -37.60 3.11
N PRO A 95 -1.60 -38.86 3.05
CA PRO A 95 -2.17 -39.58 4.19
C PRO A 95 -1.14 -40.10 5.21
N GLN A 96 0.15 -39.75 5.06
CA GLN A 96 1.22 -40.24 5.92
C GLN A 96 1.87 -39.08 6.68
N GLY A 97 1.65 -39.03 8.00
CA GLY A 97 2.54 -38.28 8.90
C GLY A 97 1.93 -37.20 9.78
N PHE A 98 0.73 -37.39 10.34
CA PHE A 98 0.20 -36.58 11.44
C PHE A 98 0.90 -36.86 12.80
N GLY A 99 2.21 -37.09 12.79
CA GLY A 99 3.00 -37.43 13.98
C GLY A 99 3.72 -36.23 14.62
N GLY A 100 3.76 -35.08 13.96
CA GLY A 100 4.59 -33.95 14.37
C GLY A 100 3.81 -32.65 14.45
N SER A 101 3.16 -32.44 15.59
CA SER A 101 2.78 -31.15 16.18
C SER A 101 1.68 -30.31 15.50
N HIS A 102 0.43 -30.55 15.93
CA HIS A 102 -0.76 -29.71 15.71
C HIS A 102 -0.54 -28.19 15.90
N LEU A 103 0.43 -27.78 16.72
CA LEU A 103 0.79 -26.37 16.91
C LEU A 103 1.28 -25.71 15.60
N PHE A 104 1.97 -26.44 14.74
CA PHE A 104 2.45 -25.89 13.46
C PHE A 104 1.33 -25.73 12.45
N GLU A 105 0.36 -26.64 12.45
CA GLU A 105 -0.82 -26.56 11.60
C GLU A 105 -1.68 -25.35 11.97
N VAL A 106 -1.91 -25.13 13.28
CA VAL A 106 -2.60 -23.93 13.80
C VAL A 106 -1.83 -22.66 13.44
N PHE A 107 -0.51 -22.67 13.54
CA PHE A 107 0.32 -21.53 13.15
C PHE A 107 0.22 -21.21 11.66
N LEU A 108 0.20 -22.24 10.80
CA LEU A 108 0.03 -22.11 9.36
C LEU A 108 -1.35 -21.54 9.00
N LEU A 109 -2.39 -22.02 9.69
CA LEU A 109 -3.76 -21.55 9.52
C LEU A 109 -3.95 -20.11 9.98
N THR A 110 -3.17 -19.65 10.97
CA THR A 110 -3.19 -18.26 11.46
C THR A 110 -2.46 -17.28 10.51
N LYS A 111 -1.49 -17.77 9.72
CA LYS A 111 -0.79 -16.95 8.72
C LYS A 111 -1.68 -16.53 7.55
N VAL A 112 -2.59 -17.39 7.12
CA VAL A 112 -3.54 -17.11 6.03
C VAL A 112 -4.34 -15.81 6.26
N PRO A 113 -5.09 -15.64 7.37
CA PRO A 113 -5.82 -14.42 7.62
C PRO A 113 -4.87 -13.23 7.83
N PHE A 114 -3.67 -13.45 8.40
CA PHE A 114 -2.68 -12.40 8.54
C PHE A 114 -2.26 -11.80 7.19
N TYR A 115 -1.96 -12.64 6.20
CA TYR A 115 -1.60 -12.18 4.86
C TYR A 115 -2.75 -11.44 4.17
N LEU A 116 -3.99 -11.94 4.28
CA LEU A 116 -5.17 -11.28 3.72
C LEU A 116 -5.40 -9.90 4.34
N ILE A 117 -5.34 -9.81 5.67
CA ILE A 117 -5.45 -8.55 6.42
C ILE A 117 -4.34 -7.59 6.00
N SER A 118 -3.10 -8.08 5.91
CA SER A 118 -1.96 -7.26 5.51
C SER A 118 -2.10 -6.69 4.11
N MET A 119 -2.42 -7.55 3.12
CA MET A 119 -2.66 -7.12 1.74
C MET A 119 -3.81 -6.12 1.65
N TYR A 120 -4.90 -6.34 2.38
CA TYR A 120 -6.06 -5.45 2.41
C TYR A 120 -5.70 -4.05 2.93
N TYR A 121 -5.04 -3.94 4.09
CA TYR A 121 -4.65 -2.65 4.65
C TYR A 121 -3.53 -1.97 3.83
N CYS A 122 -2.63 -2.73 3.22
CA CYS A 122 -1.65 -2.20 2.30
C CYS A 122 -2.32 -1.63 1.04
N TYR A 123 -3.34 -2.30 0.51
CA TYR A 123 -4.12 -1.82 -0.63
C TYR A 123 -4.91 -0.54 -0.32
N LEU A 124 -5.53 -0.44 0.85
CA LEU A 124 -6.16 0.80 1.30
C LEU A 124 -5.14 1.95 1.40
N THR A 125 -3.97 1.67 1.98
CA THR A 125 -2.87 2.64 2.06
C THR A 125 -2.39 3.06 0.68
N TYR A 126 -2.27 2.12 -0.26
CA TYR A 126 -1.95 2.40 -1.67
C TYR A 126 -2.95 3.38 -2.29
N LYS A 127 -4.26 3.14 -2.12
CA LYS A 127 -5.31 4.01 -2.68
C LYS A 127 -5.19 5.44 -2.14
N GLU A 128 -5.01 5.60 -0.84
CA GLU A 128 -4.89 6.91 -0.19
C GLU A 128 -3.61 7.65 -0.64
N VAL A 129 -2.46 6.98 -0.59
CA VAL A 129 -1.18 7.59 -1.01
C VAL A 129 -1.19 7.96 -2.49
N LYS A 130 -1.77 7.11 -3.35
CA LYS A 130 -1.93 7.41 -4.78
C LYS A 130 -2.89 8.57 -5.02
N ALA A 131 -4.00 8.64 -4.28
CA ALA A 131 -4.96 9.73 -4.40
C ALA A 131 -4.30 11.08 -4.07
N ILE A 132 -3.54 11.14 -2.97
CA ILE A 132 -2.78 12.33 -2.57
C ILE A 132 -1.80 12.73 -3.67
N TYR A 133 -1.04 11.77 -4.20
CA TYR A 133 -0.09 12.01 -5.28
C TYR A 133 -0.75 12.63 -6.53
N ILE A 134 -1.91 12.10 -6.95
CA ILE A 134 -2.65 12.62 -8.10
C ILE A 134 -3.18 14.03 -7.81
N THR A 135 -3.71 14.29 -6.62
CA THR A 135 -4.24 15.62 -6.25
C THR A 135 -3.14 16.67 -6.20
N GLU A 136 -1.96 16.32 -5.71
CA GLU A 136 -0.83 17.24 -5.60
C GLU A 136 -0.24 17.57 -6.98
N ASN A 137 -0.06 16.55 -7.84
CA ASN A 137 0.39 16.79 -9.22
C ASN A 137 -0.63 17.58 -10.05
N ARG A 138 -1.94 17.38 -9.83
CA ARG A 138 -2.98 18.18 -10.50
C ARG A 138 -3.00 19.64 -10.01
N GLY A 139 -2.94 19.86 -8.70
CA GLY A 139 -2.89 21.20 -8.12
C GLY A 139 -1.66 21.98 -8.58
N ASN A 140 -0.50 21.33 -8.65
CA ASN A 140 0.73 21.95 -9.18
C ASN A 140 0.62 22.28 -10.67
N PHE A 141 -0.05 21.44 -11.48
CA PHE A 141 -0.26 21.72 -12.90
C PHE A 141 -1.20 22.92 -13.11
N GLU A 142 -2.30 22.99 -12.37
CA GLU A 142 -3.25 24.11 -12.42
C GLU A 142 -2.60 25.42 -11.92
N MET A 143 -1.82 25.37 -10.84
CA MET A 143 -1.14 26.54 -10.28
C MET A 143 -0.01 27.04 -11.18
N ASN A 144 0.73 26.14 -11.85
CA ASN A 144 1.79 26.53 -12.78
C ASN A 144 1.22 27.03 -14.12
N SER A 145 0.06 26.51 -14.55
CA SER A 145 -0.66 27.03 -15.73
C SER A 145 -1.24 28.42 -15.49
N SER A 146 -1.82 28.68 -14.32
CA SER A 146 -2.38 29.98 -13.95
C SER A 146 -1.30 31.03 -13.63
N TRP A 147 -0.15 30.63 -13.09
CA TRP A 147 0.99 31.53 -12.91
C TRP A 147 1.67 31.90 -14.25
N ASN A 148 1.81 30.94 -15.17
CA ASN A 148 2.28 31.23 -16.53
C ASN A 148 1.28 32.08 -17.33
N GLN A 149 -0.03 31.91 -17.12
CA GLN A 149 -1.05 32.79 -17.71
C GLN A 149 -1.00 34.23 -17.17
N ARG A 150 -0.61 34.43 -15.90
CA ARG A 150 -0.44 35.78 -15.33
C ARG A 150 0.83 36.48 -15.78
N ASN A 151 1.91 35.74 -16.05
CA ASN A 151 3.18 36.32 -16.50
C ASN A 151 3.29 36.48 -18.02
N GLN A 152 2.41 35.86 -18.81
CA GLN A 152 2.25 36.16 -20.23
C GLN A 152 1.23 37.30 -20.38
N GLY A 153 1.70 38.53 -20.25
CA GLY A 153 0.89 39.75 -20.36
C GLY A 153 0.20 39.94 -21.71
N ASN A 154 -0.96 39.32 -21.91
CA ASN A 154 -1.88 39.63 -22.99
C ASN A 154 -3.23 40.06 -22.42
N TYR A 155 -3.48 41.37 -22.45
CA TYR A 155 -4.83 41.91 -22.43
C TYR A 155 -5.56 41.40 -23.68
N GLN A 156 -6.33 40.32 -23.54
CA GLN A 156 -7.40 40.00 -24.49
C GLN A 156 -8.73 40.35 -23.82
N PRO A 157 -9.57 41.21 -24.45
CA PRO A 157 -10.91 41.49 -23.93
C PRO A 157 -11.74 40.19 -23.91
N PRO A 158 -12.66 40.04 -22.94
CA PRO A 158 -13.38 38.79 -22.75
C PRO A 158 -14.31 38.48 -23.94
N PRO A 159 -14.26 37.28 -24.53
CA PRO A 159 -15.27 36.83 -25.48
C PRO A 159 -16.61 36.58 -24.76
N PRO A 160 -17.75 36.72 -25.48
CA PRO A 160 -19.08 36.61 -24.89
C PRO A 160 -19.36 35.21 -24.34
N SER A 161 -20.10 35.19 -23.24
CA SER A 161 -20.46 34.01 -22.43
C SER A 161 -21.15 32.92 -23.24
N ALA A 162 -20.46 31.79 -23.40
CA ALA A 162 -21.02 30.53 -23.88
C ALA A 162 -21.73 29.78 -22.73
N PRO A 163 -22.75 28.93 -23.03
CA PRO A 163 -23.68 28.40 -22.05
C PRO A 163 -23.01 27.48 -21.01
N HIS A 164 -23.37 27.71 -19.74
CA HIS A 164 -22.93 26.93 -18.59
C HIS A 164 -23.17 25.43 -18.75
N TYR A 165 -22.10 24.64 -18.69
CA TYR A 165 -22.19 23.20 -18.43
C TYR A 165 -22.26 22.94 -16.92
N PHE A 166 -23.11 21.99 -16.57
CA PHE A 166 -23.60 21.66 -15.23
C PHE A 166 -22.48 21.42 -14.20
N GLU A 167 -22.40 22.25 -13.16
CA GLU A 167 -21.59 22.04 -11.95
C GLU A 167 -22.29 21.03 -11.02
N GLY A 168 -22.26 19.76 -11.39
CA GLY A 168 -22.62 18.67 -10.47
C GLY A 168 -21.42 18.28 -9.61
N ARG A 169 -21.48 18.49 -8.30
CA ARG A 169 -20.57 17.89 -7.33
C ARG A 169 -20.69 16.37 -7.49
N GLY A 170 -19.67 15.73 -8.07
CA GLY A 170 -19.62 14.27 -8.16
C GLY A 170 -19.76 13.68 -6.76
N HIS A 171 -20.91 13.09 -6.48
CA HIS A 171 -21.18 12.40 -5.23
C HIS A 171 -20.11 11.33 -5.03
N ARG A 172 -19.28 11.49 -3.99
CA ARG A 172 -18.65 10.34 -3.36
C ARG A 172 -19.80 9.53 -2.75
N LEU A 173 -19.85 8.23 -3.07
CA LEU A 173 -20.70 7.29 -2.38
C LEU A 173 -20.18 7.21 -0.94
N ASP A 174 -20.96 7.76 -0.02
CA ASP A 174 -20.85 7.51 1.42
C ASP A 174 -21.21 6.05 1.73
#